data_AF-A0AAD7ANA8-F1
#
_entry.id   AF-A0AAD7ANA8-F1
#
_cell.length_a   1.000
_cell.length_b   1.000
_cell.length_c   1.000
_cell.angle_alpha   90.00
_cell.angle_beta   90.00
_cell.angle_gamma   90.00
#
_symmetry.space_group_name_H-M   'P 1'
#
loop_
_entity.id
_entity.type
_entity.pdbx_description
1 polymer ?
#
loop_
_entity_poly.entity_id
_entity_poly.type
_entity_poly.pdbx_seq_one_letter_code
_entity_poly.pdbx_strand_id
1 'polypeptide(L)'
;MLLQTRVGPPRLIFCRGIASYSPKVRAFPFKVSPSEAIFQLSLTPAAGGDLQHRLSTRFGSTPPIQPKTIVPVYFPAWLIDGEVEAKVTPKSPSGNAADGYVTAVFLNSYLPGHTMDKLSSVSLLTDSLALTEAVPFTPEIETQWDTKITCLPFKTAPFSVLDGANSLKDDQRRINEIFSLGSVTVNLICAYPVLIPLYLARYSADTTVILEAYHETGRILEERRPDEDVDPGPQDDEMTASVRASINHIRKLGLPPPNPNANPLVRFLWKMLGIFEKRLQAEEKALDDLEAVSEGLFRYHRGGPTDFVNVGALTIPPTWTRWNFLHFRDFRKWLDGFRKTGTLAAAKPDEMDDPRVRPFTKDEVLAVRKFFLAGQERAKVHTVLDSMSRVKATGAQENHEAFKEYAASVDSARKNATPRWWDEWYQKSTDRK
;
A
#
# COMPACT_ATOMS: atom_id res chain seq x y z
N MET A 1 -44.70 -5.98 -12.50
CA MET A 1 -43.75 -5.71 -13.59
C MET A 1 -42.36 -6.04 -13.07
N LEU A 2 -41.90 -7.28 -13.27
CA LEU A 2 -40.63 -7.79 -12.73
C LEU A 2 -39.49 -7.36 -13.67
N LEU A 3 -38.65 -6.43 -13.22
CA LEU A 3 -37.41 -6.07 -13.92
C LEU A 3 -36.42 -7.24 -13.76
N GLN A 4 -36.37 -8.14 -14.74
CA GLN A 4 -35.27 -9.08 -14.87
C GLN A 4 -33.99 -8.31 -15.21
N THR A 5 -33.15 -8.09 -14.22
CA THR A 5 -31.76 -7.65 -14.43
C THR A 5 -31.03 -8.76 -15.17
N ARG A 6 -30.81 -8.58 -16.48
CA ARG A 6 -30.02 -9.50 -17.29
C ARG A 6 -28.58 -9.52 -16.78
N VAL A 7 -28.22 -10.57 -16.05
CA VAL A 7 -26.82 -10.87 -15.71
C VAL A 7 -26.12 -11.22 -17.03
N GLY A 8 -25.29 -10.31 -17.54
CA GLY A 8 -24.51 -10.55 -18.75
C GLY A 8 -23.54 -11.72 -18.56
N PRO A 9 -23.15 -12.43 -19.64
CA PRO A 9 -22.20 -13.54 -19.55
C PRO A 9 -20.87 -13.08 -18.92
N PRO A 10 -20.17 -13.98 -18.19
CA PRO A 10 -18.88 -13.66 -17.60
C PRO A 10 -17.91 -13.17 -18.68
N ARG A 11 -17.40 -11.94 -18.52
CA ARG A 11 -16.38 -11.38 -19.42
C ARG A 11 -15.09 -12.19 -19.25
N LEU A 12 -14.83 -13.11 -20.17
CA LEU A 12 -13.54 -13.79 -20.28
C LEU A 12 -12.47 -12.73 -20.56
N ILE A 13 -11.47 -12.63 -19.69
CA ILE A 13 -10.32 -11.76 -19.88
C ILE A 13 -9.42 -12.43 -20.94
N PHE A 14 -9.67 -12.13 -22.21
CA PHE A 14 -8.79 -12.55 -23.30
C PHE A 14 -7.58 -11.63 -23.35
N CYS A 15 -6.49 -12.03 -22.69
CA CYS A 15 -5.17 -11.49 -23.00
C CYS A 15 -4.73 -12.07 -24.36
N ARG A 16 -5.01 -11.35 -25.47
CA ARG A 16 -4.32 -11.64 -26.75
C ARG A 16 -2.82 -11.54 -26.48
N GLY A 17 -2.05 -12.57 -26.90
CA GLY A 17 -0.63 -12.79 -26.56
C GLY A 17 0.11 -11.49 -26.29
N ILE A 18 0.39 -11.25 -25.01
CA ILE A 18 1.07 -10.02 -24.59
C ILE A 18 2.45 -10.07 -25.21
N ALA A 19 2.79 -9.03 -25.98
CA ALA A 19 4.16 -8.79 -26.41
C ALA A 19 5.05 -8.86 -25.17
N SER A 20 6.12 -9.65 -25.25
CA SER A 20 7.10 -9.86 -24.17
C SER A 20 7.29 -8.61 -23.32
N TYR A 21 7.20 -8.74 -21.99
CA TYR A 21 7.48 -7.61 -21.10
C TYR A 21 8.89 -7.05 -21.32
N SER A 22 9.06 -5.76 -21.03
CA SER A 22 10.38 -5.12 -21.02
C SER A 22 11.32 -5.87 -20.05
N PRO A 23 12.63 -5.99 -20.36
CA PRO A 23 13.62 -6.57 -19.44
C PRO A 23 13.75 -5.84 -18.09
N LYS A 24 13.22 -4.61 -18.00
CA LYS A 24 13.13 -3.84 -16.76
C LYS A 24 12.06 -4.37 -15.81
N VAL A 25 11.05 -5.08 -16.33
CA VAL A 25 9.98 -5.65 -15.50
C VAL A 25 10.55 -6.69 -14.56
N ARG A 26 10.18 -6.55 -13.28
CA ARG A 26 10.45 -7.53 -12.24
C ARG A 26 9.15 -8.19 -11.81
N ALA A 27 9.23 -9.38 -11.27
CA ALA A 27 8.07 -10.11 -10.81
C ALA A 27 8.37 -10.72 -9.45
N PHE A 28 7.40 -10.65 -8.54
CA PHE A 28 7.50 -11.39 -7.28
C PHE A 28 7.06 -12.84 -7.55
N PRO A 29 7.86 -13.86 -7.19
CA PRO A 29 7.44 -15.24 -7.39
C PRO A 29 6.21 -15.51 -6.52
N PHE A 30 5.31 -16.36 -7.01
CA PHE A 30 4.26 -16.83 -6.12
C PHE A 30 4.90 -17.70 -5.02
N LYS A 31 4.39 -17.58 -3.79
CA LYS A 31 4.77 -18.37 -2.60
C LYS A 31 3.67 -19.32 -2.13
N VAL A 32 2.46 -19.16 -2.65
CA VAL A 32 1.28 -19.94 -2.31
C VAL A 32 0.88 -20.79 -3.50
N SER A 33 0.81 -22.11 -3.36
CA SER A 33 0.35 -23.01 -4.42
C SER A 33 -1.18 -22.89 -4.64
N PRO A 34 -1.73 -23.35 -5.77
CA PRO A 34 -3.17 -23.29 -6.01
C PRO A 34 -4.02 -24.01 -4.95
N SER A 35 -3.57 -25.17 -4.45
CA SER A 35 -4.28 -25.92 -3.40
C SER A 35 -4.25 -25.19 -2.06
N GLU A 36 -3.10 -24.61 -1.70
CA GLU A 36 -2.98 -23.79 -0.50
C GLU A 36 -3.81 -22.51 -0.61
N ALA A 37 -3.86 -21.88 -1.79
CA ALA A 37 -4.72 -20.72 -2.03
C ALA A 37 -6.20 -21.06 -1.80
N ILE A 38 -6.69 -22.18 -2.33
CA ILE A 38 -8.06 -22.67 -2.09
C ILE A 38 -8.30 -22.87 -0.58
N PHE A 39 -7.35 -23.49 0.11
CA PHE A 39 -7.45 -23.70 1.54
C PHE A 39 -7.55 -22.37 2.30
N GLN A 40 -6.64 -21.42 2.06
CA GLN A 40 -6.66 -20.11 2.73
C GLN A 40 -7.93 -19.33 2.44
N LEU A 41 -8.40 -19.33 1.20
CA LEU A 41 -9.62 -18.65 0.78
C LEU A 41 -10.88 -19.28 1.40
N SER A 42 -10.89 -20.59 1.62
CA SER A 42 -12.03 -21.29 2.25
C SER A 42 -12.25 -20.91 3.72
N LEU A 43 -11.23 -20.34 4.36
CA LEU A 43 -11.30 -19.87 5.75
C LEU A 43 -11.87 -18.45 5.86
N THR A 44 -12.25 -17.84 4.73
CA THR A 44 -12.74 -16.46 4.70
C THR A 44 -14.26 -16.39 4.91
N PRO A 45 -14.79 -15.32 5.52
CA PRO A 45 -16.23 -15.06 5.56
C PRO A 45 -16.92 -15.05 4.22
N ALA A 46 -16.24 -14.55 3.19
CA ALA A 46 -16.72 -14.48 1.81
C ALA A 46 -17.15 -15.85 1.24
N ALA A 47 -16.61 -16.94 1.78
CA ALA A 47 -16.98 -18.29 1.38
C ALA A 47 -18.39 -18.69 1.85
N GLY A 48 -19.06 -17.89 2.69
CA GLY A 48 -20.41 -18.15 3.20
C GLY A 48 -20.46 -19.19 4.32
N GLY A 49 -19.31 -19.59 4.87
CA GLY A 49 -19.22 -20.47 6.03
C GLY A 49 -19.28 -19.71 7.35
N ASP A 50 -20.09 -20.19 8.28
CA ASP A 50 -20.08 -19.74 9.67
C ASP A 50 -18.73 -20.06 10.36
N LEU A 51 -18.51 -19.54 11.56
CA LEU A 51 -17.27 -19.78 12.29
C LEU A 51 -17.04 -21.28 12.57
N GLN A 52 -18.12 -22.02 12.85
CA GLN A 52 -18.06 -23.45 13.10
C GLN A 52 -17.53 -24.20 11.88
N HIS A 53 -18.01 -23.87 10.69
CA HIS A 53 -17.54 -24.41 9.42
C HIS A 53 -16.05 -24.11 9.20
N ARG A 54 -15.61 -22.89 9.46
CA ARG A 54 -14.19 -22.51 9.29
C ARG A 54 -13.29 -23.27 10.25
N LEU A 55 -13.70 -23.42 11.51
CA LEU A 55 -12.99 -24.22 12.49
C LEU A 55 -12.98 -25.69 12.07
N SER A 56 -14.13 -26.24 11.67
CA SER A 56 -14.24 -27.64 11.25
C SER A 56 -13.40 -27.94 10.01
N THR A 57 -13.33 -27.01 9.04
CA THR A 57 -12.43 -27.11 7.88
C THR A 57 -10.97 -27.07 8.30
N ARG A 58 -10.59 -26.14 9.19
CA ARG A 58 -9.22 -26.02 9.68
C ARG A 58 -8.72 -27.27 10.42
N PHE A 59 -9.62 -27.97 11.11
CA PHE A 59 -9.32 -29.23 11.80
C PHE A 59 -9.64 -30.49 10.98
N GLY A 60 -9.95 -30.35 9.68
CA GLY A 60 -10.11 -31.48 8.74
C GLY A 60 -11.41 -32.27 8.85
N SER A 61 -12.41 -31.73 9.55
CA SER A 61 -13.72 -32.40 9.74
C SER A 61 -14.76 -32.04 8.68
N THR A 62 -14.58 -30.92 7.96
CA THR A 62 -15.41 -30.57 6.79
C THR A 62 -14.52 -30.18 5.62
N PRO A 63 -14.91 -30.50 4.37
CA PRO A 63 -14.16 -30.04 3.21
C PRO A 63 -14.17 -28.51 3.11
N PRO A 64 -13.10 -27.88 2.62
CA PRO A 64 -13.07 -26.44 2.40
C PRO A 64 -14.10 -26.03 1.35
N ILE A 65 -14.81 -24.92 1.59
CA ILE A 65 -15.68 -24.33 0.57
C ILE A 65 -14.78 -23.84 -0.56
N GLN A 66 -14.95 -24.45 -1.73
CA GLN A 66 -14.14 -24.12 -2.88
C GLN A 66 -14.74 -22.94 -3.66
N PRO A 67 -13.91 -22.01 -4.14
CA PRO A 67 -14.38 -21.00 -5.07
C PRO A 67 -14.84 -21.66 -6.38
N LYS A 68 -15.88 -21.14 -7.02
CA LYS A 68 -16.35 -21.59 -8.35
C LYS A 68 -15.29 -21.41 -9.43
N THR A 69 -14.44 -20.41 -9.26
CA THR A 69 -13.33 -20.11 -10.16
C THR A 69 -12.19 -19.53 -9.35
N ILE A 70 -10.98 -20.01 -9.59
CA ILE A 70 -9.75 -19.41 -9.05
C ILE A 70 -8.77 -19.24 -10.21
N VAL A 71 -8.21 -18.04 -10.36
CA VAL A 71 -7.28 -17.71 -11.46
C VAL A 71 -6.04 -17.05 -10.87
N PRO A 72 -4.84 -17.64 -11.07
CA PRO A 72 -3.61 -16.95 -10.73
C PRO A 72 -3.31 -15.86 -11.77
N VAL A 73 -3.00 -14.67 -11.28
CA VAL A 73 -2.69 -13.51 -12.11
C VAL A 73 -1.43 -12.80 -11.64
N TYR A 74 -0.69 -12.25 -12.59
CA TYR A 74 0.32 -11.23 -12.32
C TYR A 74 -0.31 -9.86 -12.54
N PHE A 75 -0.54 -9.11 -11.46
CA PHE A 75 -1.07 -7.76 -11.51
C PHE A 75 0.08 -6.74 -11.63
N PRO A 76 0.12 -5.92 -12.68
CA PRO A 76 1.18 -4.95 -12.87
C PRO A 76 1.00 -3.78 -11.90
N ALA A 77 2.11 -3.30 -11.38
CA ALA A 77 2.19 -2.12 -10.54
C ALA A 77 3.49 -1.36 -10.80
N TRP A 78 3.46 -0.08 -10.47
CA TRP A 78 4.63 0.77 -10.41
C TRP A 78 4.94 1.03 -8.94
N LEU A 79 6.17 0.75 -8.54
CA LEU A 79 6.72 1.29 -7.30
C LEU A 79 7.46 2.59 -7.66
N ILE A 80 7.16 3.67 -6.94
CA ILE A 80 7.65 5.00 -7.26
C ILE A 80 8.48 5.51 -6.09
N ASP A 81 9.72 5.83 -6.39
CA ASP A 81 10.64 6.55 -5.52
C ASP A 81 10.84 7.93 -6.11
N GLY A 82 10.68 8.98 -5.31
CA GLY A 82 10.85 10.34 -5.83
C GLY A 82 11.02 11.39 -4.76
N GLU A 83 11.71 12.46 -5.12
CA GLU A 83 11.74 13.71 -4.37
C GLU A 83 11.13 14.80 -5.25
N VAL A 84 10.06 15.41 -4.75
CA VAL A 84 9.39 16.53 -5.41
C VAL A 84 9.45 17.76 -4.52
N GLU A 85 9.63 18.91 -5.14
CA GLU A 85 9.54 20.21 -4.50
C GLU A 85 8.30 20.94 -5.00
N ALA A 86 7.46 21.35 -4.07
CA ALA A 86 6.22 22.04 -4.35
C ALA A 86 6.30 23.46 -3.79
N LYS A 87 5.97 24.45 -4.63
CA LYS A 87 5.65 25.78 -4.12
C LYS A 87 4.31 25.71 -3.41
N VAL A 88 4.22 26.20 -2.18
CA VAL A 88 2.99 26.21 -1.39
C VAL A 88 2.73 27.64 -0.93
N THR A 89 1.48 28.06 -1.02
CA THR A 89 1.03 29.38 -0.56
C THR A 89 0.12 29.20 0.65
N PRO A 90 0.50 29.67 1.84
CA PRO A 90 -0.38 29.67 2.99
C PRO A 90 -1.42 30.78 2.86
N LYS A 91 -2.68 30.45 3.11
CA LYS A 91 -3.76 31.40 3.35
C LYS A 91 -3.66 31.87 4.79
N SER A 92 -2.91 32.95 5.00
CA SER A 92 -2.97 33.66 6.28
C SER A 92 -4.22 34.53 6.33
N PRO A 93 -5.00 34.52 7.42
CA PRO A 93 -6.06 35.50 7.66
C PRO A 93 -5.55 36.95 7.59
N SER A 94 -4.26 37.17 7.90
CA SER A 94 -3.62 38.49 7.83
C SER A 94 -3.06 38.86 6.46
N GLY A 95 -3.18 37.99 5.44
CA GLY A 95 -2.68 38.22 4.08
C GLY A 95 -1.14 38.21 3.91
N ASN A 96 -0.37 38.16 5.00
CA ASN A 96 1.10 38.32 4.96
C ASN A 96 1.89 36.99 5.00
N ALA A 97 1.27 35.86 4.66
CA ALA A 97 2.02 34.61 4.58
C ALA A 97 2.90 34.62 3.32
N ALA A 98 4.22 34.55 3.50
CA ALA A 98 5.13 34.35 2.40
C ALA A 98 4.95 32.94 1.81
N ASP A 99 5.01 32.86 0.49
CA ASP A 99 5.17 31.59 -0.22
C ASP A 99 6.37 30.81 0.31
N GLY A 100 6.27 29.50 0.29
CA GLY A 100 7.33 28.60 0.70
C GLY A 100 7.46 27.41 -0.22
N TYR A 101 8.59 26.72 -0.12
CA TYR A 101 8.82 25.47 -0.83
C TYR A 101 8.76 24.31 0.17
N VAL A 102 8.02 23.28 -0.20
CA VAL A 102 7.89 22.03 0.55
C VAL A 102 8.49 20.92 -0.28
N THR A 103 9.43 20.18 0.29
CA THR A 103 10.03 19.02 -0.37
C THR A 103 9.43 17.75 0.21
N ALA A 104 8.82 16.90 -0.62
CA ALA A 104 8.30 15.60 -0.23
C ALA A 104 9.15 14.49 -0.85
N VAL A 105 9.53 13.51 -0.03
CA VAL A 105 10.20 12.29 -0.47
C VAL A 105 9.21 11.14 -0.38
N PHE A 106 9.01 10.46 -1.50
CA PHE A 106 8.20 9.27 -1.67
C PHE A 106 9.10 8.04 -1.75
N LEU A 107 8.80 7.01 -0.96
CA LEU A 107 9.56 5.75 -0.93
C LEU A 107 8.63 4.57 -1.13
N ASN A 108 8.87 3.77 -2.16
CA ASN A 108 8.04 2.65 -2.58
C ASN A 108 6.56 3.05 -2.74
N SER A 109 6.25 4.26 -3.19
CA SER A 109 4.84 4.63 -3.41
C SER A 109 4.23 3.72 -4.48
N TYR A 110 3.00 3.27 -4.26
CA TYR A 110 2.32 2.31 -5.09
C TYR A 110 1.40 3.02 -6.09
N LEU A 111 1.54 2.66 -7.36
CA LEU A 111 0.61 3.05 -8.41
C LEU A 111 0.20 1.79 -9.21
N PRO A 112 -1.11 1.47 -9.31
CA PRO A 112 -1.57 0.35 -10.12
C PRO A 112 -1.12 0.50 -11.57
N GLY A 113 -0.56 -0.56 -12.13
CA GLY A 113 -0.10 -0.64 -13.52
C GLY A 113 -1.22 -0.93 -14.51
N HIS A 114 -2.43 -1.29 -14.05
CA HIS A 114 -3.58 -1.63 -14.89
C HIS A 114 -4.84 -0.88 -14.44
N THR A 115 -5.77 -0.66 -15.36
CA THR A 115 -7.06 0.04 -15.13
C THR A 115 -8.20 -0.93 -14.76
N MET A 116 -7.91 -1.97 -13.99
CA MET A 116 -8.97 -2.90 -13.58
C MET A 116 -9.63 -2.31 -12.34
N ASP A 117 -10.75 -1.62 -12.50
CA ASP A 117 -11.39 -0.72 -11.53
C ASP A 117 -11.20 -1.13 -10.06
N LYS A 118 -11.54 -2.38 -9.75
CA LYS A 118 -11.54 -2.94 -8.41
C LYS A 118 -10.12 -3.14 -7.89
N LEU A 119 -9.28 -3.87 -8.62
CA LEU A 119 -7.89 -4.12 -8.23
C LEU A 119 -7.06 -2.84 -8.21
N SER A 120 -7.31 -1.91 -9.13
CA SER A 120 -6.60 -0.64 -9.15
C SER A 120 -7.04 0.29 -8.01
N SER A 121 -8.14 0.01 -7.31
CA SER A 121 -8.59 0.85 -6.20
C SER A 121 -7.88 0.58 -4.88
N VAL A 122 -7.17 -0.55 -4.75
CA VAL A 122 -6.44 -0.98 -3.54
C VAL A 122 -4.93 -0.97 -3.74
N SER A 123 -4.19 -0.59 -2.69
CA SER A 123 -2.73 -0.72 -2.67
C SER A 123 -2.35 -2.15 -2.30
N LEU A 124 -1.55 -2.77 -3.17
CA LEU A 124 -1.01 -4.13 -2.94
C LEU A 124 0.39 -4.08 -2.30
N LEU A 125 0.90 -2.88 -2.03
CA LEU A 125 2.15 -2.69 -1.31
C LEU A 125 1.94 -3.04 0.17
N THR A 126 2.83 -3.86 0.70
CA THR A 126 2.97 -4.14 2.14
C THR A 126 4.44 -4.05 2.51
N ASP A 127 4.72 -3.98 3.82
CA ASP A 127 6.10 -4.04 4.32
C ASP A 127 6.79 -5.35 3.91
N SER A 128 6.06 -6.47 3.87
CA SER A 128 6.60 -7.75 3.42
C SER A 128 6.92 -7.74 1.93
N LEU A 129 6.06 -7.15 1.08
CA LEU A 129 6.36 -6.98 -0.34
C LEU A 129 7.61 -6.11 -0.55
N ALA A 130 7.72 -5.00 0.20
CA ALA A 130 8.86 -4.08 0.11
C ALA A 130 10.20 -4.71 0.52
N LEU A 131 10.17 -5.76 1.34
CA LEU A 131 11.34 -6.54 1.76
C LEU A 131 11.59 -7.78 0.88
N THR A 132 10.64 -8.16 0.03
CA THR A 132 10.76 -9.34 -0.83
C THR A 132 11.62 -9.00 -2.05
N GLU A 133 12.53 -9.91 -2.41
CA GLU A 133 13.31 -9.77 -3.62
C GLU A 133 12.47 -10.14 -4.85
N ALA A 134 12.36 -9.20 -5.80
CA ALA A 134 11.72 -9.46 -7.09
C ALA A 134 12.73 -10.01 -8.09
N VAL A 135 12.32 -10.97 -8.91
CA VAL A 135 13.17 -11.59 -9.93
C VAL A 135 12.93 -10.96 -11.31
N PRO A 136 13.89 -11.03 -12.24
CA PRO A 136 13.64 -10.72 -13.65
C PRO A 136 12.43 -11.49 -14.20
N PHE A 137 11.58 -10.82 -14.97
CA PHE A 137 10.51 -11.53 -15.68
C PHE A 137 11.13 -12.41 -16.76
N THR A 138 10.82 -13.71 -16.72
CA THR A 138 11.20 -14.70 -17.73
C THR A 138 9.99 -15.54 -18.11
N PRO A 139 9.91 -16.14 -19.31
CA PRO A 139 8.77 -16.94 -19.73
C PRO A 139 8.44 -18.10 -18.77
N GLU A 140 9.42 -18.62 -18.03
CA GLU A 140 9.23 -19.67 -17.03
C GLU A 140 8.33 -19.21 -15.88
N ILE A 141 8.35 -17.92 -15.54
CA ILE A 141 7.51 -17.39 -14.46
C ILE A 141 6.02 -17.38 -14.80
N GLU A 142 5.68 -17.50 -16.10
CA GLU A 142 4.30 -17.64 -16.57
C GLU A 142 3.70 -19.01 -16.21
N THR A 143 4.51 -19.97 -15.75
CA THR A 143 4.04 -21.27 -15.27
C THR A 143 4.68 -21.59 -13.93
N GLN A 144 3.89 -21.57 -12.86
CA GLN A 144 4.33 -21.99 -11.52
C GLN A 144 3.35 -23.01 -10.97
N TRP A 145 3.88 -24.06 -10.32
CA TRP A 145 3.10 -25.21 -9.84
C TRP A 145 2.18 -25.80 -10.91
N ASP A 146 2.76 -26.07 -12.08
CA ASP A 146 2.06 -26.63 -13.25
C ASP A 146 0.81 -25.85 -13.68
N THR A 147 0.73 -24.58 -13.27
CA THR A 147 -0.41 -23.71 -13.53
C THR A 147 0.03 -22.51 -14.33
N LYS A 148 -0.65 -22.28 -15.46
CA LYS A 148 -0.43 -21.10 -16.28
C LYS A 148 -0.98 -19.86 -15.57
N ILE A 149 -0.12 -18.86 -15.39
CA ILE A 149 -0.42 -17.58 -14.76
C ILE A 149 -0.86 -16.58 -15.83
N THR A 150 -1.95 -15.87 -15.57
CA THR A 150 -2.39 -14.78 -16.46
C THR A 150 -1.64 -13.50 -16.13
N CYS A 151 -0.72 -13.09 -16.99
CA CYS A 151 -0.05 -11.80 -16.84
C CYS A 151 -0.94 -10.67 -17.37
N LEU A 152 -1.17 -9.62 -16.60
CA LEU A 152 -1.96 -8.46 -17.02
C LEU A 152 -1.04 -7.34 -17.53
N PRO A 153 -1.36 -6.70 -18.67
CA PRO A 153 -0.47 -5.72 -19.29
C PRO A 153 -0.47 -4.38 -18.53
N PHE A 154 0.63 -3.64 -18.62
CA PHE A 154 0.66 -2.25 -18.14
C PHE A 154 -0.26 -1.38 -19.03
N LYS A 155 -1.19 -0.65 -18.41
CA LYS A 155 -2.14 0.27 -19.04
C LYS A 155 -2.07 1.68 -18.47
N THR A 156 -1.32 1.92 -17.40
CA THR A 156 -1.16 3.23 -16.77
C THR A 156 0.30 3.69 -16.86
N ALA A 157 0.51 4.97 -17.17
CA ALA A 157 1.84 5.58 -17.20
C ALA A 157 2.27 6.01 -15.78
N PRO A 158 3.50 5.67 -15.31
CA PRO A 158 3.95 5.95 -13.95
C PRO A 158 4.09 7.44 -13.64
N PHE A 159 4.43 8.25 -14.64
CA PHE A 159 4.72 9.67 -14.44
C PHE A 159 3.55 10.60 -14.75
N SER A 160 2.42 10.06 -15.23
CA SER A 160 1.22 10.85 -15.56
C SER A 160 0.64 11.61 -14.36
N VAL A 161 0.88 11.13 -13.15
CA VAL A 161 0.52 11.77 -11.88
C VAL A 161 1.20 13.14 -11.75
N LEU A 162 2.44 13.29 -12.21
CA LEU A 162 3.20 14.55 -12.14
C LEU A 162 2.64 15.60 -13.10
N ASP A 163 2.32 15.19 -14.32
CA ASP A 163 1.69 16.06 -15.32
C ASP A 163 0.31 16.52 -14.82
N GLY A 164 -0.45 15.61 -14.21
CA GLY A 164 -1.71 15.91 -13.57
C GLY A 164 -1.57 16.93 -12.44
N ALA A 165 -0.55 16.82 -11.59
CA ALA A 165 -0.34 17.71 -10.46
C ALA A 165 -0.10 19.17 -10.91
N ASN A 166 0.71 19.36 -11.96
CA ASN A 166 0.94 20.69 -12.53
C ASN A 166 -0.28 21.24 -13.31
N SER A 167 -1.11 20.35 -13.84
CA SER A 167 -2.32 20.68 -14.59
C SER A 167 -3.56 20.94 -13.72
N LEU A 168 -3.44 20.80 -12.39
CA LEU A 168 -4.55 21.03 -11.48
C LEU A 168 -5.09 22.46 -11.57
N LYS A 169 -6.42 22.59 -11.48
CA LYS A 169 -7.09 23.89 -11.34
C LYS A 169 -6.95 24.44 -9.92
N ASP A 170 -7.18 25.74 -9.75
CA ASP A 170 -6.98 26.44 -8.47
C ASP A 170 -7.83 25.90 -7.31
N ASP A 171 -9.01 25.32 -7.60
CA ASP A 171 -9.86 24.65 -6.61
C ASP A 171 -9.26 23.30 -6.18
N GLN A 172 -8.72 22.52 -7.11
CA GLN A 172 -8.10 21.23 -6.86
C GLN A 172 -6.70 21.35 -6.22
N ARG A 173 -6.02 22.48 -6.43
CA ARG A 173 -4.75 22.83 -5.79
C ARG A 173 -4.89 23.07 -4.29
N ARG A 174 -6.11 23.22 -3.76
CA ARG A 174 -6.32 23.44 -2.31
C ARG A 174 -6.14 22.12 -1.57
N ILE A 175 -5.09 22.07 -0.75
CA ILE A 175 -4.81 20.93 0.14
C ILE A 175 -5.80 20.96 1.31
N ASN A 176 -6.02 22.16 1.87
CA ASN A 176 -7.02 22.44 2.89
C ASN A 176 -7.39 23.94 2.87
N GLU A 177 -8.08 24.42 3.90
CA GLU A 177 -8.44 25.85 4.03
C GLU A 177 -7.22 26.78 4.13
N ILE A 178 -6.06 26.23 4.50
CA ILE A 178 -4.84 26.97 4.84
C ILE A 178 -3.80 26.88 3.71
N PHE A 179 -3.72 25.81 2.93
CA PHE A 179 -2.66 25.64 1.94
C PHE A 179 -3.20 25.40 0.54
N SER A 180 -2.59 26.09 -0.43
CA SER A 180 -2.72 25.78 -1.86
C SER A 180 -1.38 25.40 -2.48
N LEU A 181 -1.42 24.38 -3.31
CA LEU A 181 -0.32 23.91 -4.12
C LEU A 181 -0.11 24.84 -5.32
N GLY A 182 1.13 25.28 -5.54
CA GLY A 182 1.57 26.01 -6.71
C GLY A 182 2.22 25.08 -7.74
N SER A 183 3.40 25.46 -8.22
CA SER A 183 4.20 24.64 -9.14
C SER A 183 4.83 23.45 -8.42
N VAL A 184 4.87 22.29 -9.09
CA VAL A 184 5.59 21.09 -8.65
C VAL A 184 6.79 20.86 -9.55
N THR A 185 7.98 20.88 -8.95
CA THR A 185 9.26 20.55 -9.58
C THR A 185 9.71 19.17 -9.10
N VAL A 186 10.27 18.37 -10.01
CA VAL A 186 10.81 17.05 -9.66
C VAL A 186 12.31 17.16 -9.51
N ASN A 187 12.83 16.83 -8.32
CA ASN A 187 14.27 16.83 -8.06
C ASN A 187 14.91 15.52 -8.49
N LEU A 188 14.23 14.40 -8.22
CA LEU A 188 14.57 13.06 -8.71
C LEU A 188 13.32 12.19 -8.71
N ILE A 189 13.08 11.40 -9.75
CA ILE A 189 12.00 10.40 -9.72
C ILE A 189 12.41 9.15 -10.49
N CYS A 190 11.98 8.00 -9.96
CA CYS A 190 12.18 6.69 -10.51
C CYS A 190 10.88 5.88 -10.41
N ALA A 191 10.58 5.11 -11.44
CA ALA A 191 9.47 4.15 -11.42
C ALA A 191 9.99 2.74 -11.71
N TYR A 192 9.56 1.79 -10.89
CA TYR A 192 9.94 0.39 -11.00
C TYR A 192 8.73 -0.45 -11.40
N PRO A 193 8.71 -1.02 -12.62
CA PRO A 193 7.63 -1.88 -13.06
C PRO A 193 7.76 -3.24 -12.40
N VAL A 194 6.75 -3.62 -11.61
CA VAL A 194 6.69 -4.90 -10.92
C VAL A 194 5.39 -5.66 -11.25
N LEU A 195 5.45 -6.98 -11.23
CA LEU A 195 4.30 -7.87 -11.31
C LEU A 195 4.05 -8.52 -9.94
N ILE A 196 2.88 -8.27 -9.37
CA ILE A 196 2.47 -8.77 -8.06
C ILE A 196 1.60 -10.02 -8.27
N PRO A 197 1.98 -11.18 -7.69
CA PRO A 197 1.24 -12.42 -7.83
C PRO A 197 -0.01 -12.38 -6.96
N LEU A 198 -1.16 -12.65 -7.57
CA LEU A 198 -2.47 -12.69 -6.90
C LEU A 198 -3.23 -13.95 -7.33
N TYR A 199 -4.09 -14.46 -6.45
CA TYR A 199 -5.19 -15.33 -6.83
C TYR A 199 -6.50 -14.53 -6.84
N LEU A 200 -7.21 -14.57 -7.97
CA LEU A 200 -8.57 -14.04 -8.07
C LEU A 200 -9.55 -15.20 -7.95
N ALA A 201 -10.28 -15.24 -6.84
CA ALA A 201 -11.24 -16.27 -6.52
C ALA A 201 -12.66 -15.71 -6.55
N ARG A 202 -13.59 -16.50 -7.11
CA ARG A 202 -15.00 -16.12 -7.22
C ARG A 202 -15.88 -17.20 -6.61
N TYR A 203 -16.65 -16.84 -5.59
CA TYR A 203 -17.58 -17.75 -4.89
C TYR A 203 -19.00 -17.65 -5.45
N SER A 204 -19.46 -16.44 -5.78
CA SER A 204 -20.78 -16.16 -6.35
C SER A 204 -20.65 -15.25 -7.58
N ALA A 205 -21.77 -14.84 -8.20
CA ALA A 205 -21.70 -13.84 -9.26
C ALA A 205 -21.19 -12.48 -8.76
N ASP A 206 -21.31 -12.24 -7.46
CA ASP A 206 -21.18 -10.93 -6.84
C ASP A 206 -20.00 -10.84 -5.86
N THR A 207 -19.47 -11.98 -5.42
CA THR A 207 -18.36 -12.08 -4.46
C THR A 207 -17.06 -12.48 -5.14
N THR A 208 -16.13 -11.52 -5.21
CA THR A 208 -14.74 -11.77 -5.64
C THR A 208 -13.81 -11.56 -4.46
N VAL A 209 -12.92 -12.52 -4.24
CA VAL A 209 -11.90 -12.50 -3.19
C VAL A 209 -10.54 -12.53 -3.86
N ILE A 210 -9.63 -11.70 -3.37
CA ILE A 210 -8.27 -11.57 -3.85
C ILE A 210 -7.37 -12.09 -2.74
N LEU A 211 -6.49 -13.03 -3.07
CA LEU A 211 -5.41 -13.45 -2.17
C LEU A 211 -4.08 -12.97 -2.76
N GLU A 212 -3.35 -12.18 -1.99
CA GLU A 212 -1.96 -11.85 -2.29
C GLU A 212 -1.08 -13.09 -2.16
N ALA A 213 -0.27 -13.40 -3.16
CA ALA A 213 0.45 -14.67 -3.23
C ALA A 213 1.98 -14.53 -3.21
N TYR A 214 2.52 -13.35 -2.89
CA TYR A 214 3.98 -13.13 -2.77
C TYR A 214 4.53 -13.49 -1.37
N HIS A 215 3.65 -13.86 -0.44
CA HIS A 215 3.97 -14.28 0.93
C HIS A 215 3.12 -15.51 1.28
N GLU A 216 3.63 -16.41 2.13
CA GLU A 216 2.93 -17.65 2.50
C GLU A 216 1.57 -17.39 3.17
N THR A 217 1.46 -16.28 3.91
CA THR A 217 0.25 -15.82 4.59
C THR A 217 -0.23 -14.47 4.04
N GLY A 218 -0.37 -14.37 2.72
CA GLY A 218 -0.77 -13.12 2.08
C GLY A 218 -2.12 -12.58 2.56
N ARG A 219 -2.33 -11.28 2.31
CA ARG A 219 -3.59 -10.61 2.65
C ARG A 219 -4.72 -11.14 1.78
N ILE A 220 -5.91 -11.18 2.37
CA ILE A 220 -7.14 -11.54 1.69
C ILE A 220 -8.02 -10.30 1.65
N LEU A 221 -8.40 -9.90 0.43
CA LEU A 221 -9.26 -8.76 0.16
C LEU A 221 -10.58 -9.27 -0.40
N GLU A 222 -11.68 -8.97 0.25
CA GLU A 222 -13.01 -9.30 -0.25
C GLU A 222 -13.64 -8.05 -0.85
N GLU A 223 -14.06 -8.15 -2.09
CA GLU A 223 -14.80 -7.09 -2.74
C GLU A 223 -16.28 -7.17 -2.35
N ARG A 224 -16.84 -6.08 -1.81
CA ARG A 224 -18.26 -5.99 -1.46
C ARG A 224 -18.96 -5.00 -2.40
N ARG A 225 -20.15 -5.36 -2.90
CA ARG A 225 -20.96 -4.40 -3.66
C ARG A 225 -21.58 -3.37 -2.70
N PRO A 226 -21.60 -2.09 -3.08
CA PRO A 226 -22.19 -1.03 -2.26
C PRO A 226 -23.73 -1.14 -2.12
N ASP A 227 -24.40 -1.86 -3.02
CA ASP A 227 -25.88 -1.92 -3.05
C ASP A 227 -26.49 -2.86 -1.98
N GLU A 228 -25.65 -3.57 -1.23
CA GLU A 228 -26.07 -4.23 -0.01
C GLU A 228 -25.89 -3.25 1.15
N ASP A 229 -26.82 -2.30 1.26
CA ASP A 229 -27.29 -1.74 2.54
C ASP A 229 -27.91 -2.88 3.36
N VAL A 230 -27.12 -3.92 3.63
CA VAL A 230 -27.34 -4.79 4.76
C VAL A 230 -27.10 -3.85 5.93
N ASP A 231 -28.19 -3.19 6.36
CA ASP A 231 -28.39 -2.83 7.76
C ASP A 231 -27.70 -3.94 8.55
N PRO A 232 -26.60 -3.67 9.28
CA PRO A 232 -25.86 -4.68 9.99
C PRO A 232 -26.84 -5.30 10.98
N GLY A 233 -27.58 -6.28 10.49
CA GLY A 233 -28.73 -6.80 11.18
C GLY A 233 -28.20 -7.40 12.48
N PRO A 234 -29.05 -7.56 13.49
CA PRO A 234 -28.65 -8.07 14.80
C PRO A 234 -27.99 -9.47 14.79
N GLN A 235 -27.77 -10.10 13.62
CA GLN A 235 -27.09 -11.38 13.46
C GLN A 235 -25.60 -11.36 13.81
N ASP A 236 -24.88 -10.26 13.56
CA ASP A 236 -23.47 -10.15 14.00
C ASP A 236 -23.39 -10.00 15.54
N ASP A 237 -24.43 -9.45 16.17
CA ASP A 237 -24.55 -9.40 17.63
C ASP A 237 -25.02 -10.73 18.24
N GLU A 238 -25.89 -11.50 17.57
CA GLU A 238 -26.45 -12.74 18.12
C GLU A 238 -25.41 -13.88 18.22
N MET A 239 -24.49 -13.96 17.26
CA MET A 239 -23.40 -14.95 17.29
C MET A 239 -22.35 -14.61 18.35
N THR A 240 -21.94 -13.33 18.41
CA THR A 240 -21.02 -12.82 19.43
C THR A 240 -21.65 -12.92 20.83
N ALA A 241 -22.97 -12.71 20.93
CA ALA A 241 -23.75 -12.94 22.14
C ALA A 241 -23.85 -14.43 22.51
N SER A 242 -23.99 -15.36 21.56
CA SER A 242 -24.06 -16.80 21.81
C SER A 242 -22.72 -17.39 22.29
N VAL A 243 -21.61 -16.95 21.70
CA VAL A 243 -20.27 -17.32 22.16
C VAL A 243 -19.98 -16.70 23.54
N ARG A 244 -20.28 -15.40 23.73
CA ARG A 244 -20.19 -14.78 25.07
C ARG A 244 -21.11 -15.45 26.08
N ALA A 245 -22.31 -15.87 25.69
CA ALA A 245 -23.26 -16.56 26.56
C ALA A 245 -22.73 -17.93 26.96
N SER A 246 -22.09 -18.67 26.06
CA SER A 246 -21.46 -19.97 26.35
C SER A 246 -20.24 -19.83 27.27
N ILE A 247 -19.37 -18.84 27.02
CA ILE A 247 -18.22 -18.52 27.90
C ILE A 247 -18.71 -18.07 29.27
N ASN A 248 -19.71 -17.20 29.33
CA ASN A 248 -20.31 -16.75 30.57
C ASN A 248 -21.07 -17.86 31.29
N HIS A 249 -21.66 -18.83 30.58
CA HIS A 249 -22.26 -20.03 31.18
C HIS A 249 -21.19 -20.90 31.83
N ILE A 250 -20.06 -21.14 31.16
CA ILE A 250 -18.91 -21.87 31.74
C ILE A 250 -18.35 -21.14 32.97
N ARG A 251 -18.27 -19.81 32.95
CA ARG A 251 -17.87 -19.00 34.12
C ARG A 251 -18.89 -19.06 35.25
N LYS A 252 -20.19 -19.02 34.93
CA LYS A 252 -21.30 -19.10 35.90
C LYS A 252 -21.45 -20.48 36.53
N LEU A 253 -20.98 -21.55 35.86
CA LEU A 253 -20.86 -22.87 36.49
C LEU A 253 -19.90 -22.87 37.68
N GLY A 254 -19.14 -21.79 37.90
CA GLY A 254 -18.39 -21.56 39.13
C GLY A 254 -17.36 -22.65 39.40
N LEU A 255 -16.90 -23.36 38.35
CA LEU A 255 -15.96 -24.45 38.48
C LEU A 255 -14.67 -23.88 39.07
N PRO A 256 -14.32 -24.23 40.31
CA PRO A 256 -13.11 -23.71 40.91
C PRO A 256 -11.91 -24.18 40.07
N PRO A 257 -10.83 -23.38 39.98
CA PRO A 257 -9.59 -23.86 39.39
C PRO A 257 -9.24 -25.20 40.05
N PRO A 258 -8.75 -26.19 39.27
CA PRO A 258 -8.61 -27.54 39.74
C PRO A 258 -7.69 -27.52 40.95
N ASN A 259 -8.15 -28.12 42.06
CA ASN A 259 -7.34 -28.32 43.25
C ASN A 259 -5.95 -28.83 42.82
N PRO A 260 -4.83 -28.32 43.36
CA PRO A 260 -3.49 -28.80 43.01
C PRO A 260 -3.32 -30.33 43.16
N ASN A 261 -4.16 -30.97 43.99
CA ASN A 261 -4.23 -32.42 44.20
C ASN A 261 -5.20 -33.16 43.24
N ALA A 262 -5.81 -32.47 42.28
CA ALA A 262 -6.71 -33.09 41.31
C ALA A 262 -5.99 -34.13 40.44
N ASN A 263 -6.77 -35.08 39.93
CA ASN A 263 -6.30 -36.09 39.00
C ASN A 263 -5.51 -35.42 37.84
N PRO A 264 -4.33 -35.94 37.46
CA PRO A 264 -3.50 -35.39 36.39
C PRO A 264 -4.26 -35.11 35.08
N LEU A 265 -5.25 -35.92 34.73
CA LEU A 265 -6.09 -35.72 33.55
C LEU A 265 -6.94 -34.44 33.65
N VAL A 266 -7.50 -34.16 34.83
CA VAL A 266 -8.30 -32.94 35.07
C VAL A 266 -7.41 -31.70 35.01
N ARG A 267 -6.20 -31.77 35.56
CA ARG A 267 -5.20 -30.69 35.45
C ARG A 267 -4.74 -30.47 34.01
N PHE A 268 -4.55 -31.54 33.24
CA PHE A 268 -4.22 -31.47 31.83
C PHE A 268 -5.36 -30.83 31.01
N LEU A 269 -6.60 -31.26 31.20
CA LEU A 269 -7.77 -30.68 30.53
C LEU A 269 -7.97 -29.20 30.88
N TRP A 270 -7.74 -28.80 32.14
CA TRP A 270 -7.78 -27.39 32.54
C TRP A 270 -6.66 -26.55 31.93
N LYS A 271 -5.44 -27.10 31.86
CA LYS A 271 -4.32 -26.45 31.18
C LYS A 271 -4.60 -26.30 29.69
N MET A 272 -5.18 -27.31 29.05
CA MET A 272 -5.61 -27.25 27.66
C MET A 272 -6.73 -26.22 27.47
N LEU A 273 -7.74 -26.19 28.34
CA LEU A 273 -8.80 -25.17 28.33
C LEU A 273 -8.23 -23.75 28.46
N GLY A 274 -7.25 -23.51 29.34
CA GLY A 274 -6.60 -22.21 29.45
C GLY A 274 -5.73 -21.85 28.24
N ILE A 275 -5.09 -22.84 27.60
CA ILE A 275 -4.37 -22.63 26.33
C ILE A 275 -5.35 -22.33 25.20
N PHE A 276 -6.47 -23.07 25.13
CA PHE A 276 -7.55 -22.82 24.18
C PHE A 276 -8.18 -21.46 24.43
N GLU A 277 -8.48 -21.05 25.66
CA GLU A 277 -9.07 -19.75 25.98
C GLU A 277 -8.10 -18.60 25.66
N LYS A 278 -6.80 -18.72 25.98
CA LYS A 278 -5.80 -17.73 25.58
C LYS A 278 -5.62 -17.67 24.06
N ARG A 279 -5.71 -18.81 23.37
CA ARG A 279 -5.60 -18.88 21.91
C ARG A 279 -6.87 -18.37 21.24
N LEU A 280 -8.04 -18.64 21.80
CA LEU A 280 -9.34 -18.15 21.35
C LEU A 280 -9.44 -16.65 21.59
N GLN A 281 -8.95 -16.12 22.72
CA GLN A 281 -8.86 -14.67 22.97
C GLN A 281 -7.82 -13.99 22.08
N ALA A 282 -6.70 -14.66 21.79
CA ALA A 282 -5.72 -14.14 20.84
C ALA A 282 -6.27 -14.19 19.40
N GLU A 283 -7.06 -15.22 19.05
CA GLU A 283 -7.76 -15.32 17.78
C GLU A 283 -8.98 -14.41 17.70
N GLU A 284 -9.67 -14.10 18.80
CA GLU A 284 -10.81 -13.16 18.91
C GLU A 284 -10.27 -11.74 18.86
N LYS A 285 -9.20 -11.41 19.59
CA LYS A 285 -8.49 -10.15 19.41
C LYS A 285 -7.89 -10.02 18.01
N ALA A 286 -7.33 -11.10 17.47
CA ALA A 286 -6.93 -11.09 16.08
C ALA A 286 -8.16 -10.94 15.18
N LEU A 287 -9.30 -11.58 15.43
CA LEU A 287 -10.54 -11.48 14.67
C LEU A 287 -11.19 -10.11 14.79
N ASP A 288 -11.03 -9.40 15.89
CA ASP A 288 -11.42 -8.01 16.13
C ASP A 288 -10.46 -7.06 15.39
N ASP A 289 -9.15 -7.38 15.37
CA ASP A 289 -8.14 -6.70 14.55
C ASP A 289 -8.30 -7.05 13.03
N LEU A 290 -8.90 -8.21 12.71
CA LEU A 290 -9.26 -8.72 11.38
C LEU A 290 -10.72 -8.38 11.02
N GLU A 291 -11.52 -7.85 11.96
CA GLU A 291 -12.89 -7.36 11.76
C GLU A 291 -12.76 -6.04 11.03
N ALA A 292 -12.40 -6.20 9.76
CA ALA A 292 -12.77 -5.36 8.66
C ALA A 292 -12.76 -3.86 9.00
N VAL A 293 -11.58 -3.25 8.98
CA VAL A 293 -11.52 -1.84 8.58
C VAL A 293 -12.10 -1.79 7.16
N SER A 294 -13.40 -1.52 7.05
CA SER A 294 -14.06 -1.33 5.76
C SER A 294 -13.77 0.08 5.29
N GLU A 295 -12.73 0.25 4.48
CA GLU A 295 -12.48 1.48 3.77
C GLU A 295 -12.94 1.32 2.32
N GLY A 296 -14.17 1.76 2.03
CA GLY A 296 -14.72 1.77 0.67
C GLY A 296 -15.20 0.40 0.18
N LEU A 297 -14.72 -0.03 -1.00
CA LEU A 297 -15.22 -1.20 -1.75
C LEU A 297 -14.72 -2.55 -1.21
N PHE A 298 -13.69 -2.55 -0.36
CA PHE A 298 -13.02 -3.78 0.08
C PHE A 298 -13.08 -3.97 1.59
N ARG A 299 -13.29 -5.23 1.97
CA ARG A 299 -13.09 -5.74 3.33
C ARG A 299 -11.72 -6.41 3.41
N TYR A 300 -10.90 -5.95 4.35
CA TYR A 300 -9.57 -6.48 4.62
C TYR A 300 -9.69 -7.55 5.70
N HIS A 301 -9.46 -8.80 5.32
CA HIS A 301 -9.48 -9.90 6.27
C HIS A 301 -8.14 -10.08 6.97
N ARG A 302 -7.04 -9.47 6.49
CA ARG A 302 -5.67 -9.50 7.06
C ARG A 302 -4.88 -8.29 6.59
N GLY A 303 -4.31 -7.50 7.51
CA GLY A 303 -3.53 -6.30 7.19
C GLY A 303 -4.43 -5.21 6.60
N GLY A 304 -4.53 -4.07 7.29
CA GLY A 304 -5.41 -2.98 6.88
C GLY A 304 -5.08 -2.40 5.48
N PRO A 305 -5.87 -1.41 5.04
CA PRO A 305 -5.56 -0.67 3.81
C PRO A 305 -4.15 -0.11 3.91
N THR A 306 -3.40 -0.26 2.81
CA THR A 306 -2.10 0.39 2.67
C THR A 306 -2.26 1.60 1.77
N ASP A 307 -1.52 2.65 2.09
CA ASP A 307 -1.63 3.88 1.33
C ASP A 307 -0.99 3.71 -0.05
N PHE A 308 -1.50 4.46 -1.03
CA PHE A 308 -0.88 4.54 -2.35
C PHE A 308 0.40 5.36 -2.28
N VAL A 309 0.36 6.45 -1.52
CA VAL A 309 1.52 7.33 -1.35
C VAL A 309 2.17 7.08 0.00
N ASN A 310 3.43 6.63 -0.06
CA ASN A 310 4.27 6.44 1.10
C ASN A 310 5.28 7.59 1.18
N VAL A 311 4.91 8.62 1.95
CA VAL A 311 5.74 9.80 2.19
C VAL A 311 6.76 9.45 3.27
N GLY A 312 8.01 9.20 2.86
CA GLY A 312 9.11 8.86 3.76
C GLY A 312 9.70 10.07 4.49
N ALA A 313 9.62 11.26 3.89
CA ALA A 313 10.03 12.50 4.53
C ALA A 313 9.29 13.70 3.94
N LEU A 314 9.09 14.73 4.78
CA LEU A 314 8.53 16.01 4.38
C LEU A 314 9.36 17.13 5.01
N THR A 315 9.95 17.98 4.18
CA THR A 315 10.69 19.17 4.60
C THR A 315 9.81 20.38 4.34
N ILE A 316 9.57 21.19 5.38
CA ILE A 316 8.82 22.44 5.25
C ILE A 316 9.68 23.63 5.68
N PRO A 317 9.35 24.86 5.25
CA PRO A 317 10.08 26.06 5.67
C PRO A 317 10.12 26.19 7.20
N PRO A 318 11.26 26.58 7.80
CA PRO A 318 11.39 26.73 9.26
C PRO A 318 10.37 27.69 9.87
N THR A 319 9.97 28.71 9.12
CA THR A 319 8.93 29.69 9.51
C THR A 319 7.55 29.06 9.68
N TRP A 320 7.33 27.87 9.11
CA TRP A 320 6.06 27.15 9.16
C TRP A 320 6.04 26.05 10.22
N THR A 321 7.10 25.91 11.03
CA THR A 321 7.21 24.83 12.02
C THR A 321 6.10 24.83 13.07
N ARG A 322 5.46 25.98 13.34
CA ARG A 322 4.27 26.07 14.20
C ARG A 322 3.04 25.33 13.63
N TRP A 323 3.07 24.97 12.36
CA TRP A 323 1.99 24.31 11.62
C TRP A 323 2.30 22.80 11.38
N ASN A 324 3.46 22.29 11.81
CA ASN A 324 4.01 20.97 11.45
C ASN A 324 3.10 19.75 11.69
N PHE A 325 2.40 19.69 12.83
CA PHE A 325 1.76 18.43 13.26
C PHE A 325 0.37 18.19 12.68
N LEU A 326 -0.34 19.22 12.23
CA LEU A 326 -1.75 19.10 11.82
C LEU A 326 -1.94 18.74 10.34
N HIS A 327 -0.90 18.84 9.50
CA HIS A 327 -1.10 18.86 8.04
C HIS A 327 -0.57 17.64 7.28
N PHE A 328 0.22 16.77 7.89
CA PHE A 328 0.69 15.56 7.21
C PHE A 328 -0.47 14.62 6.84
N ARG A 329 -1.45 14.48 7.74
CA ARG A 329 -2.67 13.70 7.49
C ARG A 329 -3.51 14.31 6.37
N ASP A 330 -3.70 15.63 6.37
CA ASP A 330 -4.48 16.33 5.35
C ASP A 330 -3.80 16.26 3.99
N PHE A 331 -2.48 16.42 3.94
CA PHE A 331 -1.69 16.26 2.73
C PHE A 331 -1.80 14.84 2.17
N ARG A 332 -1.72 13.82 3.03
CA ARG A 332 -1.92 12.43 2.61
C ARG A 332 -3.32 12.18 2.05
N LYS A 333 -4.36 12.63 2.75
CA LYS A 333 -5.75 12.55 2.27
C LYS A 333 -5.95 13.26 0.94
N TRP A 334 -5.34 14.44 0.78
CA TRP A 334 -5.37 15.20 -0.48
C TRP A 334 -4.69 14.43 -1.60
N LEU A 335 -3.52 13.83 -1.37
CA LEU A 335 -2.82 12.98 -2.35
C LEU A 335 -3.66 11.75 -2.75
N ASP A 336 -4.30 11.07 -1.80
CA ASP A 336 -5.17 9.93 -2.10
C ASP A 336 -6.43 10.36 -2.87
N GLY A 337 -6.98 11.53 -2.56
CA GLY A 337 -8.10 12.15 -3.27
C GLY A 337 -7.72 12.52 -4.71
N PHE A 338 -6.53 13.11 -4.90
CA PHE A 338 -6.01 13.49 -6.22
C PHE A 338 -5.99 12.30 -7.17
N ARG A 339 -5.61 11.11 -6.69
CA ARG A 339 -5.65 9.86 -7.48
C ARG A 339 -7.07 9.49 -7.93
N LYS A 340 -8.07 9.62 -7.05
CA LYS A 340 -9.46 9.28 -7.38
C LYS A 340 -10.04 10.21 -8.45
N THR A 341 -9.62 11.46 -8.46
CA THR A 341 -10.09 12.48 -9.41
C THR A 341 -9.22 12.58 -10.66
N GLY A 342 -7.97 12.15 -10.58
CA GLY A 342 -6.99 12.26 -11.64
C GLY A 342 -7.23 11.19 -12.71
N THR A 343 -7.42 11.63 -13.95
CA THR A 343 -7.36 10.72 -15.10
C THR A 343 -5.93 10.22 -15.23
N LEU A 344 -5.63 9.04 -14.70
CA LEU A 344 -4.35 8.38 -14.98
C LEU A 344 -4.23 8.21 -16.49
N ALA A 345 -3.16 8.76 -17.07
CA ALA A 345 -2.97 8.65 -18.51
C ALA A 345 -2.72 7.19 -18.88
N ALA A 346 -3.25 6.79 -20.04
CA ALA A 346 -2.96 5.49 -20.61
C ALA A 346 -1.44 5.37 -20.86
N ALA A 347 -0.87 4.21 -20.52
CA ALA A 347 0.51 3.90 -20.82
C ALA A 347 0.74 3.99 -22.34
N LYS A 348 1.78 4.71 -22.76
CA LYS A 348 2.24 4.69 -24.14
C LYS A 348 3.16 3.48 -24.35
N PRO A 349 3.27 2.94 -25.57
CA PRO A 349 4.16 1.80 -25.85
C PRO A 349 5.63 2.07 -25.51
N ASP A 350 6.09 3.31 -25.65
CA ASP A 350 7.45 3.78 -25.40
C ASP A 350 7.72 4.17 -23.93
N GLU A 351 6.72 4.09 -23.05
CA GLU A 351 6.87 4.51 -21.64
C GLU A 351 7.97 3.70 -20.91
N MET A 352 8.11 2.41 -21.27
CA MET A 352 9.14 1.54 -20.69
C MET A 352 10.57 1.92 -21.11
N ASP A 353 10.73 2.70 -22.19
CA ASP A 353 12.02 3.17 -22.67
C ASP A 353 12.50 4.44 -21.95
N ASP A 354 11.63 5.09 -21.17
CA ASP A 354 12.01 6.24 -20.34
C ASP A 354 13.17 5.83 -19.40
N PRO A 355 14.27 6.60 -19.36
CA PRO A 355 15.43 6.27 -18.53
C PRO A 355 15.14 6.30 -17.04
N ARG A 356 14.06 6.98 -16.61
CA ARG A 356 13.56 7.01 -15.23
C ARG A 356 12.80 5.74 -14.86
N VAL A 357 12.38 4.94 -15.85
CA VAL A 357 11.89 3.58 -15.60
C VAL A 357 13.08 2.67 -15.42
N ARG A 358 13.22 2.09 -14.22
CA ARG A 358 14.36 1.26 -13.81
C ARG A 358 13.88 -0.11 -13.33
N PRO A 359 14.70 -1.17 -13.44
CA PRO A 359 14.35 -2.44 -12.82
C PRO A 359 14.32 -2.33 -11.30
N PHE A 360 13.37 -3.01 -10.65
CA PHE A 360 13.31 -3.10 -9.18
C PHE A 360 14.40 -4.06 -8.65
N THR A 361 15.66 -3.58 -8.60
CA THR A 361 16.78 -4.31 -8.01
C THR A 361 17.29 -3.59 -6.77
N LYS A 362 17.94 -4.34 -5.88
CA LYS A 362 18.55 -3.78 -4.66
C LYS A 362 19.51 -2.63 -4.99
N ASP A 363 20.34 -2.78 -6.02
CA ASP A 363 21.34 -1.77 -6.39
C ASP A 363 20.70 -0.47 -6.90
N GLU A 364 19.70 -0.57 -7.78
CA GLU A 364 18.98 0.60 -8.30
C GLU A 364 18.23 1.34 -7.19
N VAL A 365 17.53 0.59 -6.33
CA VAL A 365 16.81 1.15 -5.18
C VAL A 365 17.78 1.80 -4.19
N LEU A 366 18.91 1.15 -3.88
CA LEU A 366 19.91 1.71 -2.98
C LEU A 366 20.59 2.95 -3.56
N ALA A 367 20.85 3.00 -4.87
CA ALA A 367 21.41 4.18 -5.52
C ALA A 367 20.49 5.40 -5.37
N VAL A 368 19.18 5.21 -5.63
CA VAL A 368 18.17 6.26 -5.45
C VAL A 368 18.02 6.66 -3.99
N ARG A 369 17.98 5.70 -3.06
CA ARG A 369 17.85 6.00 -1.63
C ARG A 369 19.07 6.72 -1.04
N LYS A 370 20.29 6.47 -1.55
CA LYS A 370 21.49 7.25 -1.16
C LYS A 370 21.30 8.74 -1.46
N PHE A 371 20.73 9.08 -2.61
CA PHE A 371 20.40 10.48 -2.95
C PHE A 371 19.41 11.08 -1.94
N PHE A 372 18.34 10.36 -1.59
CA PHE A 372 17.36 10.85 -0.62
C PHE A 372 17.92 11.01 0.79
N LEU A 373 18.78 10.09 1.24
CA LEU A 373 19.45 10.20 2.54
C LEU A 373 20.34 11.45 2.59
N ALA A 374 21.14 11.69 1.55
CA ALA A 374 21.92 12.91 1.42
C ALA A 374 21.01 14.15 1.35
N GLY A 375 19.84 14.05 0.72
CA GLY A 375 18.83 15.11 0.68
C GLY A 375 18.22 15.44 2.04
N GLN A 376 17.93 14.45 2.88
CA GLN A 376 17.45 14.66 4.24
C GLN A 376 18.52 15.31 5.12
N GLU A 377 19.76 14.84 5.02
CA GLU A 377 20.90 15.45 5.73
C GLU A 377 21.07 16.91 5.30
N ARG A 378 21.02 17.18 3.99
CA ARG A 378 21.07 18.54 3.44
C ARG A 378 19.99 19.43 4.04
N ALA A 379 18.75 18.97 4.06
CA ALA A 379 17.63 19.73 4.61
C ALA A 379 17.83 20.09 6.09
N LYS A 380 18.34 19.15 6.90
CA LYS A 380 18.65 19.38 8.31
C LYS A 380 19.73 20.44 8.48
N VAL A 381 20.85 20.33 7.77
CA VAL A 381 21.99 21.25 7.89
C VAL A 381 21.60 22.66 7.45
N HIS A 382 20.91 22.79 6.31
CA HIS A 382 20.46 24.09 5.82
C HIS A 382 19.39 24.74 6.73
N THR A 383 18.55 23.94 7.38
CA THR A 383 17.60 24.45 8.40
C THR A 383 18.32 25.02 9.62
N VAL A 384 19.38 24.35 10.08
CA VAL A 384 20.21 24.85 11.19
C VAL A 384 20.93 26.13 10.78
N LEU A 385 21.52 26.18 9.59
CA LEU A 385 22.17 27.38 9.05
C LEU A 385 21.21 28.57 8.94
N ASP A 386 20.02 28.38 8.39
CA ASP A 386 19.00 29.43 8.31
C ASP A 386 18.61 29.93 9.71
N SER A 387 18.46 29.01 10.67
CA SER A 387 18.16 29.37 12.07
C SER A 387 19.30 30.17 12.72
N MET A 388 20.55 29.77 12.49
CA MET A 388 21.74 30.47 13.01
C MET A 388 21.89 31.87 12.41
N SER A 389 21.59 32.05 11.12
CA SER A 389 21.68 33.35 10.44
C SER A 389 20.77 34.42 11.05
N ARG A 390 19.72 34.00 11.76
CA ARG A 390 18.75 34.87 12.44
C ARG A 390 19.19 35.26 13.86
N VAL A 391 20.12 34.52 14.48
CA VAL A 391 20.55 34.74 15.85
C VAL A 391 21.81 35.60 15.87
N LYS A 392 21.70 36.85 16.34
CA LYS A 392 22.81 37.82 16.45
C LYS A 392 23.67 37.64 17.71
N ALA A 393 24.09 36.41 18.03
CA ALA A 393 24.91 36.14 19.22
C ALA A 393 26.42 36.22 18.91
N THR A 394 27.20 36.81 19.82
CA THR A 394 28.64 37.12 19.66
C THR A 394 29.59 35.92 19.63
N GLY A 395 29.08 34.68 19.73
CA GLY A 395 29.84 33.43 19.51
C GLY A 395 29.30 32.56 18.37
N ALA A 396 28.32 33.07 17.60
CA ALA A 396 27.68 32.31 16.54
C ALA A 396 28.55 32.21 15.27
N GLN A 397 29.54 33.09 15.09
CA GLN A 397 30.27 33.25 13.83
C GLN A 397 31.20 32.07 13.52
N GLU A 398 31.99 31.58 14.49
CA GLU A 398 32.88 30.43 14.29
C GLU A 398 32.08 29.15 14.00
N ASN A 399 31.00 28.93 14.76
CA ASN A 399 30.10 27.81 14.49
C ASN A 399 29.42 27.94 13.11
N HIS A 400 29.08 29.16 12.68
CA HIS A 400 28.43 29.39 11.39
C HIS A 400 29.33 28.97 10.21
N GLU A 401 30.62 29.33 10.23
CA GLU A 401 31.54 28.91 9.15
C GLU A 401 31.73 27.39 9.11
N ALA A 402 31.87 26.72 10.26
CA ALA A 402 31.93 25.25 10.31
C ALA A 402 30.65 24.59 9.75
N PHE A 403 29.46 25.13 10.06
CA PHE A 403 28.21 24.64 9.48
C PHE A 403 28.09 24.91 7.98
N LYS A 404 28.66 26.02 7.46
CA LYS A 404 28.70 26.29 6.00
C LYS A 404 29.58 25.29 5.27
N GLU A 405 30.77 25.00 5.81
CA GLU A 405 31.65 23.97 5.26
C GLU A 405 30.97 22.60 5.26
N TYR A 406 30.29 22.25 6.34
CA TYR A 406 29.52 21.01 6.41
C TYR A 406 28.35 20.99 5.42
N ALA A 407 27.62 22.09 5.24
CA ALA A 407 26.57 22.19 4.24
C ALA A 407 27.11 21.99 2.82
N ALA A 408 28.24 22.59 2.48
CA ALA A 408 28.91 22.39 1.19
C ALA A 408 29.34 20.92 0.99
N SER A 409 29.83 20.27 2.05
CA SER A 409 30.17 18.83 2.02
C SER A 409 28.93 17.98 1.73
N VAL A 410 27.80 18.24 2.40
CA VAL A 410 26.55 17.52 2.18
C VAL A 410 25.95 17.79 0.79
N ASP A 411 26.05 19.02 0.29
CA ASP A 411 25.67 19.37 -1.09
C ASP A 411 26.49 18.58 -2.12
N SER A 412 27.81 18.48 -1.90
CA SER A 412 28.70 17.65 -2.72
C SER A 412 28.35 16.17 -2.64
N ALA A 413 28.10 15.65 -1.43
CA ALA A 413 27.68 14.26 -1.22
C ALA A 413 26.38 13.94 -1.96
N ARG A 414 25.40 14.84 -1.90
CA ARG A 414 24.13 14.71 -2.63
C ARG A 414 24.34 14.70 -4.15
N LYS A 415 25.16 15.61 -4.66
CA LYS A 415 25.53 15.63 -6.09
C LYS A 415 26.18 14.31 -6.51
N ASN A 416 27.14 13.81 -5.73
CA ASN A 416 27.82 12.54 -6.00
C ASN A 416 26.89 11.32 -5.86
N ALA A 417 25.84 11.42 -5.05
CA ALA A 417 24.82 10.38 -4.92
C ALA A 417 23.76 10.42 -6.03
N THR A 418 23.78 11.44 -6.90
CA THR A 418 22.82 11.56 -8.01
C THR A 418 23.07 10.43 -9.01
N PRO A 419 22.07 9.59 -9.33
CA PRO A 419 22.23 8.54 -10.31
C PRO A 419 22.55 9.12 -11.69
N ARG A 420 23.57 8.57 -12.36
CA ARG A 420 24.02 9.05 -13.67
C ARG A 420 22.89 9.14 -14.72
N TRP A 421 21.96 8.18 -14.71
CA TRP A 421 20.83 8.18 -15.65
C TRP A 421 19.88 9.37 -15.43
N TRP A 422 19.84 9.94 -14.23
CA TRP A 422 19.06 11.14 -13.93
C TRP A 422 19.68 12.37 -14.60
N ASP A 423 21.00 12.53 -14.50
CA ASP A 423 21.71 13.63 -15.16
C ASP A 423 21.54 13.59 -16.68
N GLU A 424 21.66 12.38 -17.27
CA GLU A 424 21.47 12.16 -18.70
C GLU A 424 20.03 12.48 -19.14
N TRP A 425 19.04 12.12 -18.33
CA TRP A 425 17.63 12.48 -18.59
C TRP A 425 17.41 13.98 -18.46
N TYR A 426 17.97 14.59 -17.41
CA TYR A 426 17.81 16.02 -17.13
C TYR A 426 18.37 16.87 -18.27
N GLN A 427 19.60 16.58 -18.73
CA GLN A 427 20.23 17.25 -19.88
C GLN A 427 19.37 17.12 -21.16
N LYS A 428 18.91 15.91 -21.49
CA LYS A 428 18.01 15.69 -22.64
C LYS A 428 16.69 16.45 -22.51
N SER A 429 16.19 16.64 -21.29
CA SER A 429 14.93 17.35 -21.04
C SER A 429 15.10 18.87 -21.17
N THR A 430 16.26 19.41 -20.81
CA THR A 430 16.58 20.83 -20.97
C THR A 430 16.83 21.20 -22.42
N ASP A 431 17.49 20.34 -23.20
CA ASP A 431 17.77 20.59 -24.62
C ASP A 431 16.50 20.60 -25.50
N ARG A 432 15.40 20.04 -25.00
CA ARG A 432 14.10 20.03 -25.69
C ARG A 432 13.24 21.26 -25.44
N LYS A 433 13.60 22.09 -24.45
CA LYS A 433 12.91 23.35 -24.12
C LYS A 433 13.59 24.51 -24.83
#